data_AF-A0A831LM89-F1
#
_entry.id   AF-A0A831LM89-F1
#
_cell.length_a   1.000
_cell.length_b   1.000
_cell.length_c   1.000
_cell.angle_alpha   90.00
_cell.angle_beta   90.00
_cell.angle_gamma   90.00
#
_symmetry.space_group_name_H-M   'P 1'
#
loop_
_entity.id
_entity.type
_entity.pdbx_description
1 polymer ?
#
loop_
_entity_poly.entity_id
_entity_poly.type
_entity_poly.pdbx_seq_one_letter_code
_entity_poly.pdbx_strand_id
1 'polypeptide(L)'
;AGSLLKNYQLIRDYHLRITGEIYLHIQMNLMAVPGVKPADITDIYSHPIALQQCMEYLEKYFPNVELHEGIDTAGAARFISETRPLNAAAIGNLRSADLYKLEVLETGIETNKKNYTRFLILAKHGIPAEKANKASLCFEVGHFYGSLARVLNVFAENEINLTKIQSVPIIGKPNEYTFHVDVEWEELENYEKAIHQVLKSVSSLAILGEYERGETSISNGN
;
A
#
# COMPACT_ATOMS: atom_id res chain seq x y z
N ALA A 1 -0.73 8.11 -0.12
CA ALA A 1 -2.12 7.67 -0.38
C ALA A 1 -2.62 6.88 0.82
N GLY A 2 -3.91 7.00 1.16
CA GLY A 2 -4.55 6.24 2.25
C GLY A 2 -4.85 4.79 1.85
N SER A 3 -5.50 4.04 2.73
CA SER A 3 -5.81 2.64 2.46
C SER A 3 -6.91 2.45 1.43
N LEU A 4 -6.75 1.43 0.58
CA LEU A 4 -7.75 1.01 -0.39
C LEU A 4 -8.78 0.10 0.29
N LEU A 5 -9.68 0.71 1.07
CA LEU A 5 -10.70 0.03 1.89
C LEU A 5 -11.56 -0.98 1.11
N LYS A 6 -11.82 -0.69 -0.17
CA LYS A 6 -12.53 -1.60 -1.08
C LYS A 6 -11.86 -2.99 -1.18
N ASN A 7 -10.54 -3.08 -1.07
CA ASN A 7 -9.84 -4.36 -1.12
C ASN A 7 -10.19 -5.25 0.08
N TYR A 8 -10.32 -4.67 1.28
CA TYR A 8 -10.72 -5.43 2.46
C TYR A 8 -12.15 -5.95 2.36
N GLN A 9 -13.05 -5.16 1.76
CA GLN A 9 -14.40 -5.61 1.45
C GLN A 9 -14.35 -6.82 0.49
N LEU A 10 -13.58 -6.76 -0.59
CA LEU A 10 -13.44 -7.88 -1.53
C LEU A 10 -12.85 -9.14 -0.88
N ILE A 11 -11.83 -8.99 -0.01
CA ILE A 11 -11.26 -10.12 0.73
C ILE A 11 -12.35 -10.83 1.54
N ARG A 12 -13.20 -10.07 2.23
CA ARG A 12 -14.32 -10.61 3.02
C ARG A 12 -15.39 -11.26 2.14
N ASP A 13 -15.85 -10.55 1.11
CA ASP A 13 -16.97 -10.97 0.26
C ASP A 13 -16.63 -12.24 -0.56
N TYR A 14 -15.36 -12.44 -0.92
CA TYR A 14 -14.88 -13.64 -1.62
C TYR A 14 -14.27 -14.70 -0.69
N HIS A 15 -14.40 -14.54 0.63
CA HIS A 15 -13.86 -15.45 1.64
C HIS A 15 -12.37 -15.79 1.46
N LEU A 16 -11.58 -14.79 1.05
CA LEU A 16 -10.13 -14.91 0.95
C LEU A 16 -9.49 -14.77 2.33
N ARG A 17 -8.33 -15.42 2.52
CA ARG A 17 -7.52 -15.33 3.73
C ARG A 17 -6.23 -14.58 3.43
N ILE A 18 -5.85 -13.65 4.30
CA ILE A 18 -4.54 -13.00 4.27
C ILE A 18 -3.54 -13.97 4.91
N THR A 19 -2.48 -14.29 4.18
CA THR A 19 -1.46 -15.28 4.56
C THR A 19 -0.07 -14.67 4.74
N GLY A 20 0.06 -13.38 4.43
CA GLY A 20 1.32 -12.64 4.54
C GLY A 20 1.14 -11.21 4.08
N GLU A 21 2.17 -10.40 4.32
CA GLU A 21 2.28 -9.05 3.80
C GLU A 21 3.72 -8.78 3.34
N ILE A 22 3.87 -7.88 2.39
CA ILE A 22 5.16 -7.39 1.94
C ILE A 22 5.11 -5.87 1.75
N TYR A 23 6.21 -5.20 2.07
CA TYR A 23 6.38 -3.77 1.83
C TYR A 23 7.33 -3.57 0.66
N LEU A 24 6.85 -2.96 -0.41
CA LEU A 24 7.67 -2.62 -1.56
C LEU A 24 8.02 -1.14 -1.51
N HIS A 25 9.32 -0.86 -1.53
CA HIS A 25 9.83 0.50 -1.68
C HIS A 25 9.51 1.02 -3.09
N ILE A 26 8.81 2.15 -3.17
CA ILE A 26 8.41 2.77 -4.42
C ILE A 26 9.44 3.83 -4.77
N GLN A 27 10.26 3.52 -5.77
CA GLN A 27 11.22 4.45 -6.37
C GLN A 27 10.72 4.88 -7.74
N MET A 28 10.71 6.20 -7.96
CA MET A 28 10.41 6.82 -9.24
C MET A 28 11.72 7.19 -9.92
N ASN A 29 11.88 6.82 -11.18
CA ASN A 29 13.11 7.00 -11.94
C ASN A 29 12.78 7.69 -13.25
N LEU A 30 13.63 8.63 -13.65
CA LEU A 30 13.54 9.28 -14.95
C LEU A 30 14.21 8.40 -15.99
N MET A 31 13.50 8.09 -17.07
CA MET A 31 14.00 7.22 -18.14
C MET A 31 13.61 7.76 -19.50
N ALA A 32 14.43 7.53 -20.51
CA ALA A 32 14.19 7.97 -21.88
C ALA A 32 14.62 6.91 -22.89
N VAL A 33 14.29 7.12 -24.16
CA VAL A 33 14.82 6.29 -25.25
C VAL A 33 16.34 6.48 -25.32
N PRO A 34 17.14 5.43 -25.55
CA PRO A 34 18.59 5.54 -25.58
C PRO A 34 19.10 6.67 -26.48
N GLY A 35 20.01 7.49 -25.95
CA GLY A 35 20.61 8.63 -26.65
C GLY A 35 19.89 9.98 -26.49
N VAL A 36 18.72 10.03 -25.85
CA VAL A 36 18.11 11.30 -25.41
C VAL A 36 18.92 11.84 -24.24
N LYS A 37 19.41 13.08 -24.36
CA LYS A 37 20.16 13.74 -23.27
C LYS A 37 19.20 14.46 -22.34
N PRO A 38 19.48 14.51 -21.02
CA PRO A 38 18.65 15.26 -20.07
C PRO A 38 18.41 16.71 -20.48
N ALA A 39 19.42 17.40 -20.99
CA ALA A 39 19.31 18.80 -21.41
C ALA A 39 18.38 19.05 -22.60
N ASP A 40 18.08 18.02 -23.38
CA ASP A 40 17.25 18.13 -24.58
C ASP A 40 15.76 17.83 -24.29
N ILE A 41 15.45 17.27 -23.10
CA ILE A 41 14.09 16.81 -22.76
C ILE A 41 13.10 17.97 -22.78
N THR A 42 11.99 17.78 -23.49
CA THR A 42 10.88 18.74 -23.58
C THR A 42 9.58 18.21 -22.99
N ASP A 43 9.42 16.88 -22.93
CA ASP A 43 8.15 16.24 -22.56
C ASP A 43 8.38 15.12 -21.56
N ILE A 44 7.59 15.09 -20.48
CA ILE A 44 7.68 14.05 -19.45
C ILE A 44 6.31 13.40 -19.23
N TYR A 45 6.26 12.08 -19.41
CA TYR A 45 5.04 11.28 -19.31
C TYR A 45 5.03 10.46 -18.02
N SER A 46 3.93 10.49 -17.26
CA SER A 46 3.69 9.52 -16.18
C SER A 46 2.25 9.56 -15.68
N HIS A 47 1.94 8.72 -14.70
CA HIS A 47 0.69 8.81 -13.96
C HIS A 47 0.64 10.13 -13.12
N PRO A 48 -0.51 10.82 -12.99
CA PRO A 48 -0.63 12.09 -12.25
C PRO A 48 -0.01 12.04 -10.84
N ILE A 49 -0.28 10.97 -10.08
CA ILE A 49 0.28 10.80 -8.73
C ILE A 49 1.81 10.66 -8.75
N ALA A 50 2.38 10.05 -9.78
CA ALA A 50 3.83 9.89 -9.90
C ALA A 50 4.51 11.23 -10.27
N LEU A 51 3.91 12.00 -11.17
CA LEU A 51 4.35 13.36 -11.49
C LEU A 51 4.35 14.25 -10.24
N GLN A 52 3.23 14.23 -9.50
CA GLN A 52 3.09 15.00 -8.26
C GLN A 52 4.16 14.61 -7.23
N GLN A 53 4.50 13.32 -7.12
CA GLN A 53 5.54 12.84 -6.21
C GLN A 53 6.96 13.28 -6.60
N CYS A 54 7.18 13.75 -7.83
CA CYS A 54 8.49 14.15 -8.34
C CYS A 54 8.58 15.66 -8.62
N MET A 55 7.55 16.44 -8.26
CA MET A 55 7.42 17.83 -8.70
C MET A 55 8.61 18.71 -8.28
N GLU A 56 9.13 18.55 -7.05
CA GLU A 56 10.29 19.33 -6.58
C GLU A 56 11.55 19.07 -7.43
N TYR A 57 11.75 17.84 -7.90
CA TYR A 57 12.86 17.50 -8.80
C TYR A 57 12.62 18.10 -10.19
N LEU A 58 11.40 17.99 -10.70
CA LEU A 58 11.01 18.49 -12.02
C LEU A 58 11.12 20.02 -12.11
N GLU A 59 10.61 20.76 -11.14
CA GLU A 59 10.72 22.22 -11.09
C GLU A 59 12.18 22.70 -11.02
N LYS A 60 13.04 21.92 -10.35
CA LYS A 60 14.45 22.28 -10.18
C LYS A 60 15.29 22.03 -11.42
N TYR A 61 15.11 20.89 -12.09
CA TYR A 61 16.01 20.45 -13.18
C TYR A 61 15.38 20.54 -14.56
N PHE A 62 14.04 20.58 -14.64
CA PHE A 62 13.26 20.58 -15.87
C PHE A 62 12.17 21.67 -15.84
N PRO A 63 12.51 22.95 -15.57
CA PRO A 63 11.50 23.99 -15.32
C PRO A 63 10.61 24.33 -16.52
N ASN A 64 11.00 23.94 -17.73
CA ASN A 64 10.31 24.30 -18.98
C ASN A 64 9.70 23.09 -19.71
N VAL A 65 9.67 21.90 -19.09
CA VAL A 65 9.11 20.71 -19.74
C VAL A 65 7.59 20.68 -19.66
N GLU A 66 6.95 20.12 -20.67
CA GLU A 66 5.54 19.80 -20.63
C GLU A 66 5.31 18.46 -19.92
N LEU A 67 4.40 18.46 -18.95
CA LEU A 67 4.01 17.26 -18.21
C LEU A 67 2.77 16.64 -18.82
N HIS A 68 2.87 15.36 -19.16
CA HIS A 68 1.81 14.60 -19.81
C HIS A 68 1.28 13.50 -18.89
N GLU A 69 -0.01 13.61 -18.55
CA GLU A 69 -0.69 12.66 -17.68
C GLU A 69 -1.13 11.41 -18.46
N GLY A 70 -0.66 10.25 -18.02
CA GLY A 70 -1.01 8.93 -18.54
C GLY A 70 -1.83 8.07 -17.57
N ILE A 71 -2.29 6.93 -18.06
CA ILE A 71 -3.12 5.97 -17.29
C ILE A 71 -2.33 5.30 -16.16
N ASP A 72 -1.06 4.97 -16.40
CA ASP A 72 -0.18 4.37 -15.40
C ASP A 72 1.31 4.60 -15.77
N THR A 73 2.21 4.36 -14.81
CA THR A 73 3.66 4.62 -14.97
C THR A 73 4.33 3.66 -15.97
N ALA A 74 3.91 2.39 -16.02
CA ALA A 74 4.46 1.40 -16.95
C ALA A 74 3.97 1.66 -18.38
N GLY A 75 2.74 2.13 -18.54
CA GLY A 75 2.14 2.58 -19.78
C GLY A 75 2.82 3.82 -20.35
N ALA A 76 3.24 4.76 -19.50
CA ALA A 76 4.05 5.90 -19.93
C ALA A 76 5.43 5.46 -20.45
N ALA A 77 6.12 4.55 -19.75
CA ALA A 77 7.38 3.97 -20.21
C ALA A 77 7.20 3.21 -21.55
N ARG A 78 6.14 2.40 -21.65
CA ARG A 78 5.79 1.71 -22.90
C ARG A 78 5.56 2.69 -24.04
N PHE A 79 4.78 3.74 -23.79
CA PHE A 79 4.44 4.75 -24.78
C PHE A 79 5.70 5.37 -25.38
N ILE A 80 6.60 5.91 -24.56
CA ILE A 80 7.82 6.55 -25.08
C ILE A 80 8.74 5.56 -25.81
N SER A 81 8.74 4.28 -25.42
CA SER A 81 9.49 3.24 -26.11
C SER A 81 8.93 2.92 -27.50
N GLU A 82 7.60 2.83 -27.63
CA GLU A 82 6.92 2.42 -28.87
C GLU A 82 6.78 3.59 -29.85
N THR A 83 6.35 4.76 -29.38
CA THR A 83 6.03 5.91 -30.26
C THR A 83 7.23 6.82 -30.49
N ARG A 84 8.23 6.76 -29.60
CA ARG A 84 9.47 7.56 -29.63
C ARG A 84 9.22 9.04 -29.93
N PRO A 85 8.41 9.74 -29.10
CA PRO A 85 8.27 11.18 -29.25
C PRO A 85 9.65 11.84 -29.10
N LEU A 86 9.88 12.90 -29.86
CA LEU A 86 11.16 13.60 -29.84
C LEU A 86 11.42 14.12 -28.43
N ASN A 87 12.62 13.87 -27.90
CA ASN A 87 13.07 14.39 -26.61
C ASN A 87 12.12 14.13 -25.43
N ALA A 88 11.42 13.00 -25.46
CA ALA A 88 10.53 12.59 -24.39
C ALA A 88 11.23 11.72 -23.34
N ALA A 89 10.81 11.89 -22.09
CA ALA A 89 11.13 11.00 -20.98
C ALA A 89 9.85 10.49 -20.30
N ALA A 90 10.00 9.45 -19.49
CA ALA A 90 8.95 8.91 -18.66
C ALA A 90 9.44 8.80 -17.21
N ILE A 91 8.50 8.84 -16.27
CA ILE A 91 8.78 8.53 -14.86
C ILE A 91 8.13 7.20 -14.50
N GLY A 92 8.93 6.27 -13.96
CA GLY A 92 8.45 4.94 -13.58
C GLY A 92 9.44 4.12 -12.76
N ASN A 93 9.14 2.83 -12.57
CA ASN A 93 10.03 1.92 -11.85
C ASN A 93 11.13 1.35 -12.77
N LEU A 94 12.25 0.91 -12.19
CA LEU A 94 13.38 0.36 -12.94
C LEU A 94 12.99 -0.84 -13.81
N ARG A 95 12.08 -1.69 -13.32
CA ARG A 95 11.58 -2.85 -14.07
C ARG A 95 10.94 -2.46 -15.41
N SER A 96 10.29 -1.29 -15.49
CA SER A 96 9.72 -0.80 -16.74
C SER A 96 10.80 -0.34 -17.71
N ALA A 97 11.87 0.28 -17.21
CA ALA A 97 13.02 0.64 -18.04
C ALA A 97 13.67 -0.60 -18.66
N ASP A 98 13.90 -1.66 -17.87
CA ASP A 98 14.45 -2.92 -18.35
C ASP A 98 13.54 -3.59 -19.40
N LEU A 99 12.24 -3.67 -19.11
CA LEU A 99 11.26 -4.31 -19.98
C LEU A 99 11.16 -3.61 -21.34
N TYR A 100 11.20 -2.29 -21.35
CA TYR A 100 11.05 -1.47 -22.56
C TYR A 100 12.38 -0.96 -23.12
N LYS A 101 13.52 -1.44 -22.60
CA LYS A 101 14.87 -1.08 -23.05
C LYS A 101 15.13 0.43 -23.07
N LEU A 102 14.65 1.11 -22.04
CA LEU A 102 14.86 2.54 -21.84
C LEU A 102 16.14 2.78 -21.05
N GLU A 103 16.79 3.91 -21.32
CA GLU A 103 17.94 4.38 -20.57
C GLU A 103 17.45 5.12 -19.33
N VAL A 104 17.92 4.70 -18.15
CA VAL A 104 17.62 5.39 -16.88
C VAL A 104 18.59 6.57 -16.74
N LEU A 105 18.03 7.77 -16.71
CA LEU A 105 18.79 9.02 -16.65
C LEU A 105 19.07 9.44 -15.20
N GLU A 106 18.10 9.21 -14.31
CA GLU A 106 18.23 9.51 -12.88
C GLU A 106 17.36 8.55 -12.08
N THR A 107 17.88 8.07 -10.94
CA THR A 107 17.18 7.12 -10.07
C THR A 107 16.67 7.80 -8.81
N GLY A 108 15.49 7.40 -8.35
CA GLY A 108 14.92 7.93 -7.11
C GLY A 108 14.76 9.44 -7.16
N ILE A 109 13.82 9.94 -7.96
CA ILE A 109 13.52 11.38 -8.10
C ILE A 109 12.30 11.82 -7.28
N GLU A 110 11.62 10.88 -6.61
CA GLU A 110 10.50 11.19 -5.73
C GLU A 110 10.92 12.03 -4.52
N THR A 111 10.07 12.95 -4.09
CA THR A 111 10.31 13.80 -2.91
C THR A 111 10.41 12.97 -1.62
N ASN A 112 9.53 11.98 -1.43
CA ASN A 112 9.53 11.15 -0.23
C ASN A 112 10.28 9.83 -0.43
N LYS A 113 11.52 9.77 0.09
CA LYS A 113 12.39 8.57 0.05
C LYS A 113 11.94 7.41 0.94
N LYS A 114 10.90 7.60 1.75
CA LYS A 114 10.32 6.56 2.60
C LYS A 114 8.91 6.21 2.10
N ASN A 115 8.76 6.09 0.79
CA ASN A 115 7.49 5.74 0.15
C ASN A 115 7.39 4.22 -0.03
N TYR A 116 6.58 3.56 0.79
CA TYR A 116 6.35 2.12 0.71
C TYR A 116 4.89 1.82 0.40
N THR A 117 4.67 0.85 -0.48
CA THR A 117 3.34 0.25 -0.67
C THR A 117 3.30 -1.12 -0.02
N ARG A 118 2.34 -1.30 0.88
CA ARG A 118 2.06 -2.59 1.51
C ARG A 118 1.14 -3.42 0.62
N PHE A 119 1.54 -4.65 0.33
CA PHE A 119 0.75 -5.65 -0.36
C PHE A 119 0.38 -6.78 0.59
N LEU A 120 -0.84 -7.31 0.44
CA LEU A 120 -1.33 -8.46 1.19
C LEU A 120 -1.29 -9.70 0.28
N ILE A 121 -0.78 -10.81 0.79
CA ILE A 121 -0.75 -12.10 0.10
C ILE A 121 -2.04 -12.85 0.43
N LEU A 122 -2.81 -13.22 -0.60
CA LEU A 122 -4.14 -13.80 -0.44
C LEU A 122 -4.18 -15.25 -0.90
N ALA A 123 -4.94 -16.08 -0.18
CA ALA A 123 -5.25 -17.46 -0.56
C ALA A 123 -6.74 -17.75 -0.39
N LYS A 124 -7.30 -18.67 -1.20
CA LYS A 124 -8.69 -19.14 -1.02
C LYS A 124 -8.85 -20.01 0.23
N HIS A 125 -7.83 -20.79 0.54
CA HIS A 125 -7.72 -21.57 1.77
C HIS A 125 -6.37 -21.24 2.38
N GLY A 126 -6.36 -20.84 3.64
CA GLY A 126 -5.15 -20.47 4.36
C GLY A 126 -5.14 -21.17 5.71
N ILE A 127 -4.07 -21.89 5.98
CA ILE A 127 -3.71 -22.31 7.34
C ILE A 127 -3.01 -21.10 7.97
N PRO A 128 -3.30 -20.72 9.22
CA PRO A 128 -2.55 -19.69 9.92
C PRO A 128 -1.05 -19.97 9.82
N ALA A 129 -0.23 -18.93 9.63
CA ALA A 129 1.21 -19.10 9.63
C ALA A 129 1.66 -19.64 11.01
N GLU A 130 2.56 -20.63 11.02
CA GLU A 130 3.06 -21.22 12.28
C GLU A 130 3.69 -20.18 13.23
N LYS A 131 4.21 -19.08 12.67
CA LYS A 131 4.84 -17.96 13.39
C LYS A 131 4.05 -16.66 13.23
N ALA A 132 2.73 -16.73 13.15
CA ALA A 132 1.91 -15.54 13.06
C ALA A 132 2.14 -14.62 14.28
N ASN A 133 2.43 -13.36 14.00
CA ASN A 133 2.60 -12.28 14.99
C ASN A 133 1.80 -11.03 14.61
N LYS A 134 0.95 -11.15 13.58
CA LYS A 134 0.08 -10.09 13.07
C LYS A 134 -1.23 -10.66 12.56
N ALA A 135 -2.32 -9.92 12.74
CA ALA A 135 -3.62 -10.26 12.19
C ALA A 135 -4.34 -9.04 11.65
N SER A 136 -5.07 -9.25 10.56
CA SER A 136 -6.05 -8.29 10.05
C SER A 136 -7.44 -8.70 10.48
N LEU A 137 -8.15 -7.81 11.17
CA LEU A 137 -9.47 -8.05 11.73
C LEU A 137 -10.49 -7.04 11.21
N CYS A 138 -11.74 -7.48 11.13
CA CYS A 138 -12.90 -6.63 10.93
C CYS A 138 -13.86 -6.86 12.08
N PHE A 139 -14.30 -5.81 12.77
CA PHE A 139 -15.33 -5.95 13.78
C PHE A 139 -16.34 -4.82 13.74
N GLU A 140 -17.54 -5.10 14.23
CA GLU A 140 -18.61 -4.13 14.39
C GLU A 140 -18.87 -3.94 15.88
N VAL A 141 -19.03 -2.69 16.30
CA VAL A 141 -19.38 -2.35 17.68
C VAL A 141 -20.81 -1.83 17.72
N GLY A 142 -21.49 -2.07 18.83
CA GLY A 142 -22.82 -1.50 19.05
C GLY A 142 -22.79 0.04 19.06
N HIS A 143 -23.93 0.66 18.76
CA HIS A 143 -24.06 2.11 18.71
C HIS A 143 -24.34 2.73 20.09
N PHE A 144 -23.44 2.53 21.04
CA PHE A 144 -23.49 3.16 22.37
C PHE A 144 -22.13 3.75 22.77
N TYR A 145 -22.14 4.67 23.75
CA TYR A 145 -20.95 5.41 24.17
C TYR A 145 -19.83 4.47 24.62
N GLY A 146 -18.61 4.72 24.12
CA GLY A 146 -17.40 3.99 24.53
C GLY A 146 -17.23 2.61 23.90
N SER A 147 -18.10 2.18 22.98
CA SER A 147 -18.05 0.81 22.42
C SER A 147 -16.71 0.49 21.72
N LEU A 148 -16.19 1.41 20.91
CA LEU A 148 -14.86 1.25 20.30
C LEU A 148 -13.76 1.30 21.35
N ALA A 149 -13.82 2.25 22.29
CA ALA A 149 -12.81 2.41 23.34
C ALA A 149 -12.67 1.15 24.18
N ARG A 150 -13.77 0.45 24.49
CA ARG A 150 -13.74 -0.83 25.18
C ARG A 150 -12.95 -1.90 24.44
N VAL A 151 -13.09 -1.99 23.11
CA VAL A 151 -12.31 -2.93 22.28
C VAL A 151 -10.82 -2.54 22.27
N LEU A 152 -10.52 -1.24 22.14
CA LEU A 152 -9.14 -0.76 22.16
C LEU A 152 -8.45 -0.98 23.51
N ASN A 153 -9.19 -0.81 24.62
CA ASN A 153 -8.69 -1.09 25.96
C ASN A 153 -8.38 -2.59 26.13
N VAL A 154 -9.24 -3.48 25.62
CA VAL A 154 -8.94 -4.93 25.62
C VAL A 154 -7.62 -5.22 24.90
N PHE A 155 -7.36 -4.62 23.73
CA PHE A 155 -6.07 -4.80 23.06
C PHE A 155 -4.91 -4.29 23.92
N ALA A 156 -5.02 -3.09 24.48
CA ALA A 156 -3.97 -2.50 25.31
C ALA A 156 -3.69 -3.32 26.59
N GLU A 157 -4.72 -3.80 27.29
CA GLU A 157 -4.62 -4.60 28.52
C GLU A 157 -3.97 -5.97 28.29
N ASN A 158 -4.03 -6.49 27.05
CA ASN A 158 -3.37 -7.74 26.65
C ASN A 158 -2.08 -7.48 25.85
N GLU A 159 -1.50 -6.27 25.93
CA GLU A 159 -0.23 -5.92 25.26
C GLU A 159 -0.26 -6.12 23.73
N ILE A 160 -1.42 -5.94 23.11
CA ILE A 160 -1.61 -6.02 21.66
C ILE A 160 -1.41 -4.64 21.04
N ASN A 161 -0.44 -4.55 20.13
CA ASN A 161 -0.17 -3.32 19.40
C ASN A 161 -1.14 -3.17 18.22
N LEU A 162 -1.59 -1.94 17.97
CA LEU A 162 -2.49 -1.61 16.87
C LEU A 162 -1.72 -0.85 15.78
N THR A 163 -1.52 -1.48 14.62
CA THR A 163 -0.76 -0.87 13.51
C THR A 163 -1.64 -0.26 12.43
N LYS A 164 -2.96 -0.49 12.50
CA LYS A 164 -3.96 0.12 11.63
C LYS A 164 -5.31 0.18 12.33
N ILE A 165 -6.03 1.28 12.14
CA ILE A 165 -7.46 1.37 12.45
C ILE A 165 -8.17 2.28 11.45
N GLN A 166 -9.24 1.76 10.84
CA GLN A 166 -10.10 2.51 9.92
C GLN A 166 -11.56 2.13 10.09
N SER A 167 -12.43 3.13 10.20
CA SER A 167 -13.88 2.94 10.18
C SER A 167 -14.41 3.00 8.76
N VAL A 168 -15.34 2.09 8.44
CA VAL A 168 -16.06 2.02 7.17
C VAL A 168 -17.56 2.05 7.47
N PRO A 169 -18.32 3.03 6.94
CA PRO A 169 -19.77 3.07 7.13
C PRO A 169 -20.45 1.82 6.60
N ILE A 170 -21.43 1.29 7.34
CA ILE A 170 -22.23 0.16 6.89
C ILE A 170 -23.38 0.65 6.01
N ILE A 171 -23.43 0.16 4.77
CA ILE A 171 -24.49 0.52 3.82
C ILE A 171 -25.85 0.08 4.40
N GLY A 172 -26.80 1.02 4.44
CA GLY A 172 -28.16 0.77 4.94
C GLY A 172 -28.31 0.86 6.47
N LYS A 173 -27.23 1.11 7.22
CA LYS A 173 -27.28 1.29 8.67
C LYS A 173 -26.63 2.62 9.09
N PRO A 174 -27.41 3.71 9.20
CA PRO A 174 -26.88 5.01 9.58
C PRO A 174 -26.12 4.96 10.92
N ASN A 175 -24.95 5.59 10.95
CA ASN A 175 -24.05 5.67 12.10
C ASN A 175 -23.43 4.34 12.58
N GLU A 176 -23.70 3.21 11.93
CA GLU A 176 -22.97 1.97 12.20
C GLU A 176 -21.73 1.86 11.31
N TYR A 177 -20.65 1.33 11.88
CA TYR A 177 -19.36 1.23 11.22
C TYR A 177 -18.75 -0.16 11.42
N THR A 178 -18.14 -0.68 10.37
CA THR A 178 -17.16 -1.78 10.47
C THR A 178 -15.79 -1.16 10.70
N PHE A 179 -15.06 -1.63 11.71
CA PHE A 179 -13.69 -1.26 11.99
C PHE A 179 -12.74 -2.29 11.39
N HIS A 180 -11.87 -1.84 10.50
CA HIS A 180 -10.78 -2.62 9.94
C HIS A 180 -9.50 -2.28 10.70
N VAL A 181 -8.94 -3.28 11.38
CA VAL A 181 -7.74 -3.12 12.19
C VAL A 181 -6.68 -4.12 11.81
N ASP A 182 -5.43 -3.72 12.00
CA ASP A 182 -4.30 -4.66 12.05
C ASP A 182 -3.72 -4.61 13.45
N VAL A 183 -3.53 -5.79 14.02
CA VAL A 183 -2.98 -5.98 15.36
C VAL A 183 -1.71 -6.82 15.30
N GLU A 184 -0.77 -6.53 16.18
CA GLU A 184 0.49 -7.24 16.32
C GLU A 184 0.67 -7.69 17.77
N TRP A 185 1.31 -8.85 17.95
CA TRP A 185 1.61 -9.43 19.26
C TRP A 185 3.01 -10.03 19.25
N GLU A 186 3.65 -10.07 20.41
CA GLU A 186 4.90 -10.81 20.61
C GLU A 186 4.59 -12.23 21.11
N GLU A 187 3.64 -12.39 22.02
CA GLU A 187 3.22 -13.68 22.58
C GLU A 187 1.82 -14.10 22.07
N LEU A 188 1.70 -15.32 21.53
CA LEU A 188 0.43 -15.81 20.96
C LEU A 188 -0.69 -15.88 22.00
N GLU A 189 -0.38 -16.23 23.24
CA GLU A 189 -1.36 -16.35 24.33
C GLU A 189 -2.06 -15.01 24.63
N ASN A 190 -1.35 -13.89 24.50
CA ASN A 190 -1.90 -12.55 24.67
C ASN A 190 -2.93 -12.25 23.57
N TYR A 191 -2.60 -12.59 22.32
CA TYR A 191 -3.51 -12.44 21.20
C TYR A 191 -4.78 -13.28 21.37
N GLU A 192 -4.62 -14.57 21.73
CA GLU A 192 -5.76 -15.46 21.96
C GLU A 192 -6.69 -14.90 23.06
N LYS A 193 -6.13 -14.46 24.20
CA LYS A 193 -6.91 -13.84 25.29
C LYS A 193 -7.65 -12.60 24.82
N ALA A 194 -6.98 -11.71 24.08
CA ALA A 194 -7.58 -10.50 23.54
C ALA A 194 -8.77 -10.81 22.62
N ILE A 195 -8.60 -11.74 21.67
CA ILE A 195 -9.68 -12.13 20.75
C ILE A 195 -10.89 -12.68 21.51
N HIS A 196 -10.69 -13.54 22.52
CA HIS A 196 -11.77 -14.06 23.36
C HIS A 196 -12.52 -12.96 24.13
N GLN A 197 -11.83 -11.92 24.59
CA GLN A 197 -12.45 -10.76 25.27
C GLN A 197 -13.17 -9.83 24.29
N VAL A 198 -12.58 -9.58 23.11
CA VAL A 198 -13.18 -8.76 22.05
C VAL A 198 -14.48 -9.39 21.55
N LEU A 199 -14.53 -10.71 21.36
CA LEU A 199 -15.73 -11.44 20.95
C LEU A 199 -16.96 -11.17 21.84
N LYS A 200 -16.73 -10.85 23.13
CA LYS A 200 -17.81 -10.54 24.10
C LYS A 200 -18.27 -9.07 24.03
N SER A 201 -17.55 -8.23 23.31
CA SER A 201 -17.73 -6.77 23.29
C SER A 201 -18.17 -6.23 21.93
N VAL A 202 -18.20 -7.08 20.90
CA VAL A 202 -18.51 -6.74 19.51
C VAL A 202 -19.75 -7.49 19.03
N SER A 203 -20.51 -6.91 18.10
CA SER A 203 -21.67 -7.57 17.48
C SER A 203 -21.27 -8.53 16.36
N SER A 204 -20.09 -8.33 15.77
CA SER A 204 -19.52 -9.17 14.73
C SER A 204 -18.00 -9.06 14.79
N LEU A 205 -17.30 -10.18 14.57
CA LEU A 205 -15.85 -10.25 14.42
C LEU A 205 -15.52 -11.20 13.28
N ALA A 206 -14.72 -10.74 12.34
CA ALA A 206 -14.12 -11.53 11.28
C ALA A 206 -12.60 -11.38 11.34
N ILE A 207 -11.90 -12.48 11.54
CA ILE A 207 -10.45 -12.57 11.35
C ILE A 207 -10.22 -12.75 9.85
N LEU A 208 -9.57 -11.80 9.18
CA LEU A 208 -9.29 -11.91 7.74
C LEU A 208 -8.02 -12.73 7.46
N GLY A 209 -7.12 -12.81 8.43
CA GLY A 209 -5.92 -13.62 8.36
C GLY A 209 -4.98 -13.36 9.52
N GLU A 210 -4.20 -14.38 9.87
CA GLU A 210 -3.14 -14.37 10.86
C GLU A 210 -1.86 -14.79 10.13
N TYR A 211 -0.84 -13.93 10.18
CA TYR A 211 0.33 -14.03 9.33
C TYR A 211 1.55 -13.41 10.00
N GLU A 212 2.73 -13.67 9.42
CA GLU A 212 3.97 -13.06 9.87
C GLU A 212 4.06 -11.61 9.37
N ARG A 213 4.40 -10.67 10.27
CA ARG A 213 4.57 -9.26 9.94
C ARG A 213 5.67 -9.10 8.88
N GLY A 214 5.38 -8.31 7.86
CA GLY A 214 6.35 -8.01 6.82
C GLY A 214 7.34 -6.96 7.31
N GLU A 215 8.60 -7.10 6.91
CA GLU A 215 9.62 -6.11 7.21
C GLU A 215 9.65 -5.01 6.14
N THR A 216 9.81 -3.75 6.59
CA THR A 216 10.03 -2.60 5.71
C THR A 216 11.50 -2.50 5.26
N SER A 217 12.40 -3.25 5.90
CA SER A 217 13.82 -3.36 5.58
C SER A 217 14.08 -4.43 4.52
N ILE A 218 13.75 -4.14 3.26
CA ILE A 218 14.42 -4.85 2.17
C ILE A 218 15.73 -4.12 1.93
N SER A 219 16.82 -4.69 2.43
CA SER A 219 18.15 -4.39 1.92
C SER A 219 18.10 -4.61 0.41
N ASN A 220 18.26 -3.54 -0.38
CA ASN A 220 18.49 -3.66 -1.81
C ASN A 220 19.64 -4.65 -1.97
N GLY A 221 19.33 -5.85 -2.47
CA GLY A 221 20.36 -6.82 -2.83
C GLY A 221 21.31 -6.16 -3.81
N ASN A 222 22.61 -6.23 -3.49
CA ASN A 222 23.72 -5.77 -4.32
C ASN A 222 23.59 -6.25 -5.78
#